data_AF-A0A0E9MM72-F1
#
_entry.id   AF-A0A0E9MM72-F1
#
_cell.length_a   1.000
_cell.length_b   1.000
_cell.length_c   1.000
_cell.angle_alpha   90.00
_cell.angle_beta   90.00
_cell.angle_gamma   90.00
#
_symmetry.space_group_name_H-M   'P 1'
#
loop_
_entity.id
_entity.type
_entity.pdbx_description
1 polymer ?
#
loop_
_entity_poly.entity_id
_entity_poly.type
_entity_poly.pdbx_seq_one_letter_code
_entity_poly.pdbx_strand_id
1 'polypeptide(L)'
;MLKRLIAGAALLALAAPLAAQTAAPTTPPTQPGSHEDPGTPRTPLPVDRGYDKPQVRTEAINAPNRGEVAAANSMTSGSSTGSTAAISADLQAQYDADMAAWVDAMRSRDSRIAANARQYDRQQRAYADAMYVWRMQARDCERGYQFACNRPTPNPADFMR
;
A
#
# COMPACT_ATOMS: atom_id res chain seq x y z
N MET A 1 -51.56 38.43 21.63
CA MET A 1 -51.51 38.12 23.08
C MET A 1 -50.07 37.77 23.44
N LEU A 2 -49.45 38.62 24.26
CA LEU A 2 -48.08 38.50 24.76
C LEU A 2 -47.96 37.34 25.74
N LYS A 3 -46.91 36.53 25.62
CA LYS A 3 -46.25 35.97 26.80
C LYS A 3 -44.75 35.81 26.52
N ARG A 4 -44.01 36.82 26.99
CA ARG A 4 -42.56 36.79 27.18
C ARG A 4 -42.27 35.96 28.43
N LEU A 5 -41.34 35.02 28.33
CA LEU A 5 -40.50 34.63 29.47
C LEU A 5 -39.06 34.64 28.98
N ILE A 6 -38.32 35.60 29.53
CA ILE A 6 -36.89 35.82 29.36
C ILE A 6 -36.22 35.09 30.53
N ALA A 7 -35.40 34.10 30.21
CA ALA A 7 -34.28 33.60 31.00
C ALA A 7 -33.34 33.01 29.93
N GLY A 8 -32.13 33.50 29.69
CA GLY A 8 -31.11 34.02 30.59
C GLY A 8 -29.82 33.35 30.09
N ALA A 9 -28.83 34.18 29.75
CA ALA A 9 -27.41 33.93 29.43
C ALA A 9 -26.91 32.46 29.45
N ALA A 10 -26.11 31.99 28.49
CA ALA A 10 -24.89 32.64 28.04
C ALA A 10 -24.42 32.10 26.68
N LEU A 11 -24.04 33.04 25.80
CA LEU A 11 -23.12 32.82 24.70
C LEU A 11 -21.75 32.44 25.27
N LEU A 12 -21.29 31.23 25.00
CA LEU A 12 -19.86 30.89 24.98
C LEU A 12 -19.48 30.51 23.56
N ALA A 13 -19.31 31.56 22.75
CA ALA A 13 -18.49 31.49 21.56
C ALA A 13 -17.03 31.30 22.02
N LEU A 14 -16.56 30.05 22.04
CA LEU A 14 -15.12 29.77 22.06
C LEU A 14 -14.58 30.10 20.67
N ALA A 15 -14.33 31.40 20.45
CA ALA A 15 -13.39 31.87 19.46
C ALA A 15 -12.02 31.33 19.86
N ALA A 16 -11.63 30.19 19.29
CA ALA A 16 -10.26 29.74 19.33
C ALA A 16 -9.40 30.82 18.64
N PRO A 17 -8.34 31.32 19.27
CA PRO A 17 -7.51 32.33 18.66
C PRO A 17 -6.83 31.72 17.43
N LEU A 18 -7.03 32.36 16.28
CA LEU A 18 -6.12 32.32 15.15
C LEU A 18 -4.77 32.88 15.64
N ALA A 19 -3.96 32.05 16.28
CA ALA A 19 -2.53 32.27 16.35
C ALA A 19 -1.98 31.76 15.01
N ALA A 20 -1.76 32.70 14.09
CA ALA A 20 -0.94 32.47 12.91
C ALA A 20 0.42 31.92 13.37
N GLN A 21 0.60 30.62 13.21
CA GLN A 21 1.87 29.96 13.43
C GLN A 21 2.73 30.25 12.21
N THR A 22 3.32 31.45 12.14
CA THR A 22 4.55 31.66 11.39
C THR A 22 5.67 30.93 12.15
N ALA A 23 5.64 29.61 12.11
CA ALA A 23 6.80 28.81 12.42
C ALA A 23 7.75 28.98 11.23
N ALA A 24 8.70 29.90 11.38
CA ALA A 24 9.92 29.84 10.59
C ALA A 24 10.46 28.41 10.69
N PRO A 25 10.87 27.77 9.58
CA PRO A 25 11.54 26.49 9.67
C PRO A 25 12.82 26.69 10.49
N THR A 26 12.81 26.25 11.75
CA THR A 26 14.00 26.11 12.58
C THR A 26 14.76 24.88 12.13
N THR A 27 15.23 24.87 10.89
CA THR A 27 16.41 24.07 10.54
C THR A 27 17.61 24.92 10.94
N PRO A 28 18.47 24.45 11.88
CA PRO A 28 19.77 25.08 12.06
C PRO A 28 20.49 25.08 10.70
N PRO A 29 21.33 26.07 10.38
CA PRO A 29 22.19 25.96 9.21
C PRO A 29 23.04 24.71 9.40
N THR A 30 22.79 23.67 8.60
CA THR A 30 23.62 22.47 8.56
C THR A 30 25.04 22.94 8.27
N GLN A 31 25.89 22.92 9.28
CA GLN A 31 27.27 23.37 9.15
C GLN A 31 27.94 22.48 8.09
N PRO A 32 28.67 23.05 7.12
CA PRO A 32 29.37 22.26 6.10
C PRO A 32 30.26 21.20 6.80
N GLY A 33 30.04 19.93 6.49
CA GLY A 33 30.74 18.81 7.13
C GLY A 33 30.09 18.24 8.41
N SER A 34 28.86 18.62 8.76
CA SER A 34 28.08 17.97 9.83
C SER A 34 27.52 16.61 9.37
N HIS A 35 27.15 15.74 10.31
CA HIS A 35 26.59 14.41 9.99
C HIS A 35 25.25 14.50 9.23
N GLU A 36 24.52 15.60 9.40
CA GLU A 36 23.29 15.91 8.67
C GLU A 36 23.54 16.48 7.25
N ASP A 37 24.78 16.85 6.91
CA ASP A 37 25.16 17.30 5.56
C ASP A 37 25.22 16.09 4.61
N PRO A 38 24.43 16.07 3.50
CA PRO A 38 24.45 14.99 2.52
C PRO A 38 25.82 14.80 1.83
N GLY A 39 26.72 15.79 1.91
CA GLY A 39 28.09 15.70 1.42
C GLY A 39 29.08 15.02 2.37
N THR A 40 28.70 14.74 3.63
CA THR A 40 29.59 14.15 4.63
C THR A 40 29.58 12.61 4.56
N PRO A 41 30.74 11.94 4.39
CA PRO A 41 30.81 10.47 4.38
C PRO A 41 30.29 9.89 5.70
N ARG A 42 29.24 9.06 5.62
CA ARG A 42 28.68 8.38 6.80
C ARG A 42 29.48 7.11 7.13
N THR A 43 29.42 6.72 8.41
CA THR A 43 29.99 5.45 8.87
C THR A 43 29.39 4.28 8.08
N PRO A 44 30.23 3.42 7.47
CA PRO A 44 29.73 2.32 6.64
C PRO A 44 28.86 1.35 7.44
N LEU A 45 27.77 0.88 6.82
CA LEU A 45 26.93 -0.17 7.41
C LEU A 45 27.74 -1.48 7.57
N PRO A 46 27.44 -2.31 8.59
CA PRO A 46 28.19 -3.55 8.88
C PRO A 46 28.22 -4.56 7.72
N VAL A 47 27.23 -4.49 6.80
CA VAL A 47 27.19 -5.26 5.55
C VAL A 47 26.98 -4.30 4.39
N ASP A 48 28.04 -3.57 4.07
CA ASP A 48 28.14 -2.72 2.89
C ASP A 48 28.51 -3.59 1.66
N ARG A 49 27.64 -3.58 0.63
CA ARG A 49 27.84 -4.34 -0.63
C ARG A 49 28.98 -3.78 -1.50
N GLY A 50 29.77 -2.85 -0.99
CA GLY A 50 31.02 -2.41 -1.60
C GLY A 50 30.84 -1.44 -2.75
N TYR A 51 29.64 -0.86 -2.90
CA TYR A 51 29.40 0.22 -3.86
C TYR A 51 30.11 1.52 -3.44
N ASP A 52 30.47 1.63 -2.16
CA ASP A 52 30.85 2.89 -1.53
C ASP A 52 32.34 2.93 -1.16
N LYS A 53 33.10 1.85 -1.45
CA LYS A 53 34.51 1.73 -1.07
C LYS A 53 35.44 2.04 -2.25
N PRO A 54 36.50 2.84 -2.05
CA PRO A 54 37.56 3.01 -3.05
C PRO A 54 38.28 1.67 -3.24
N GLN A 55 37.88 0.93 -4.27
CA GLN A 55 38.56 -0.26 -4.75
C GLN A 55 39.32 0.15 -6.01
N VAL A 56 40.60 -0.21 -6.13
CA VAL A 56 41.45 0.12 -7.30
C VAL A 56 40.77 -0.24 -8.62
N ARG A 57 40.03 -1.36 -8.65
CA ARG A 57 39.24 -1.79 -9.81
C ARG A 57 38.06 -0.86 -10.11
N THR A 58 37.29 -0.47 -9.09
CA THR A 58 36.14 0.44 -9.22
C THR A 58 36.59 1.84 -9.64
N GLU A 59 37.71 2.32 -9.09
CA GLU A 59 38.30 3.60 -9.45
C GLU A 59 38.80 3.63 -10.89
N ALA A 60 39.38 2.52 -11.39
CA ALA A 60 39.84 2.39 -12.76
C ALA A 60 38.68 2.32 -13.76
N ILE A 61 37.57 1.65 -13.39
CA ILE A 61 36.35 1.60 -14.22
C ILE A 61 35.67 2.96 -14.28
N ASN A 62 35.63 3.69 -13.16
CA ASN A 62 34.93 4.97 -13.06
C ASN A 62 35.79 6.16 -13.51
N ALA A 63 37.14 6.04 -13.53
CA ALA A 63 38.07 7.11 -13.90
C ALA A 63 37.77 7.80 -15.24
N PRO A 64 37.47 7.07 -16.33
CA PRO A 64 37.17 7.70 -17.63
C PRO A 64 35.91 8.58 -17.59
N ASN A 65 34.93 8.22 -16.77
CA ASN A 65 33.62 8.87 -16.76
C ASN A 65 33.45 9.87 -15.59
N ARG A 66 34.49 10.10 -14.78
CA ARG A 66 34.39 11.00 -13.60
C ARG A 66 33.94 12.41 -13.99
N GLY A 67 34.43 12.95 -15.10
CA GLY A 67 34.05 14.28 -15.58
C GLY A 67 32.59 14.38 -15.98
N GLU A 68 32.07 13.34 -16.64
CA GLU A 68 30.66 13.25 -17.04
C GLU A 68 29.73 13.09 -15.84
N VAL A 69 30.14 12.27 -14.85
CA VAL A 69 29.41 12.12 -13.59
C VAL A 69 29.42 13.41 -12.78
N ALA A 70 30.55 14.12 -12.71
CA ALA A 70 30.61 15.43 -12.04
C ALA A 70 29.75 16.48 -12.77
N ALA A 71 29.74 16.47 -14.10
CA ALA A 71 28.89 17.36 -14.89
C ALA A 71 27.39 17.03 -14.73
N ALA A 72 27.01 15.75 -14.69
CA ALA A 72 25.64 15.33 -14.43
C ALA A 72 25.20 15.69 -12.99
N ASN A 73 26.08 15.50 -12.01
CA ASN A 73 25.81 15.87 -10.63
C ASN A 73 25.73 17.39 -10.44
N SER A 74 26.53 18.18 -11.17
CA SER A 74 26.46 19.64 -11.14
C SER A 74 25.22 20.17 -11.86
N MET A 75 24.76 19.52 -12.93
CA MET A 75 23.45 19.80 -13.55
C MET A 75 22.29 19.49 -12.61
N THR A 76 22.39 18.42 -11.83
CA THR A 76 21.36 18.02 -10.85
C THR A 76 21.36 18.96 -9.63
N SER A 77 22.54 19.36 -9.15
CA SER A 77 22.71 20.31 -8.04
C SER A 77 22.35 21.75 -8.44
N GLY A 78 22.61 22.12 -9.71
CA GLY A 78 22.20 23.40 -10.29
C GLY A 78 20.69 23.46 -10.58
N SER A 79 20.06 22.31 -10.87
CA SER A 79 18.61 22.21 -11.03
C SER A 79 17.85 22.06 -9.71
N SER A 80 18.52 21.71 -8.61
CA SER A 80 17.89 21.54 -7.29
C SER A 80 17.86 22.81 -6.44
N THR A 81 18.42 23.92 -6.95
CA THR A 81 18.35 25.22 -6.25
C THR A 81 17.06 25.94 -6.62
N GLY A 82 15.96 25.60 -5.93
CA GLY A 82 14.83 26.53 -5.76
C GLY A 82 13.57 26.29 -6.60
N SER A 83 13.14 25.05 -6.79
CA SER A 83 11.75 24.78 -7.16
C SER A 83 11.37 23.36 -6.72
N THR A 84 11.03 23.20 -5.43
CA THR A 84 9.85 22.38 -5.14
C THR A 84 8.72 23.15 -5.81
N ALA A 85 8.41 22.83 -7.07
CA ALA A 85 7.31 23.48 -7.78
C ALA A 85 6.12 23.30 -6.86
N ALA A 86 5.56 24.40 -6.34
CA ALA A 86 4.37 24.34 -5.53
C ALA A 86 3.35 23.54 -6.35
N ILE A 87 2.98 22.34 -5.87
CA ILE A 87 2.02 21.49 -6.55
C ILE A 87 0.80 22.38 -6.74
N SER A 88 0.43 22.65 -8.00
CA SER A 88 -0.71 23.52 -8.26
C SER A 88 -1.94 22.90 -7.60
N ALA A 89 -2.86 23.74 -7.12
CA ALA A 89 -4.10 23.25 -6.52
C ALA A 89 -4.84 22.27 -7.45
N ASP A 90 -4.71 22.45 -8.77
CA ASP A 90 -5.26 21.56 -9.79
C ASP A 90 -4.59 20.18 -9.82
N LEU A 91 -3.26 20.11 -9.66
CA LEU A 91 -2.53 18.85 -9.56
C LEU A 91 -2.86 18.10 -8.27
N GLN A 92 -3.02 18.84 -7.16
CA GLN A 92 -3.43 18.25 -5.88
C GLN A 92 -4.87 17.72 -5.97
N ALA A 93 -5.79 18.47 -6.58
CA ALA A 93 -7.17 18.03 -6.76
C ALA A 93 -7.28 16.81 -7.68
N GLN A 94 -6.46 16.73 -8.74
CA GLN A 94 -6.36 15.54 -9.59
C GLN A 94 -5.85 14.34 -8.81
N TYR A 95 -4.78 14.50 -8.05
CA TYR A 95 -4.24 13.43 -7.20
C TYR A 95 -5.29 12.92 -6.20
N ASP A 96 -6.01 13.82 -5.52
CA ASP A 96 -7.03 13.45 -4.55
C ASP A 96 -8.20 12.70 -5.23
N ALA A 97 -8.59 13.12 -6.44
CA ALA A 97 -9.62 12.45 -7.23
C ALA A 97 -9.17 11.05 -7.70
N ASP A 98 -7.93 10.92 -8.17
CA ASP A 98 -7.35 9.64 -8.58
C ASP A 98 -7.23 8.69 -7.39
N MET A 99 -6.84 9.20 -6.22
CA MET A 99 -6.79 8.43 -4.98
C MET A 99 -8.17 7.94 -4.56
N ALA A 100 -9.20 8.79 -4.65
CA ALA A 100 -10.57 8.37 -4.35
C ALA A 100 -11.05 7.27 -5.31
N ALA A 101 -10.82 7.44 -6.61
CA ALA A 101 -11.14 6.43 -7.63
C ALA A 101 -10.39 5.11 -7.40
N TRP A 102 -9.11 5.19 -7.04
CA TRP A 102 -8.29 4.02 -6.73
C TRP A 102 -8.80 3.28 -5.49
N VAL A 103 -9.12 3.99 -4.41
CA VAL A 103 -9.68 3.39 -3.19
C VAL A 103 -11.00 2.68 -3.49
N ASP A 104 -11.89 3.28 -4.29
CA ASP A 104 -13.17 2.65 -4.65
C ASP A 104 -12.98 1.43 -5.56
N ALA A 105 -12.05 1.49 -6.51
CA ALA A 105 -11.67 0.33 -7.32
C ALA A 105 -11.13 -0.82 -6.45
N MET A 106 -10.30 -0.52 -5.45
CA MET A 106 -9.78 -1.50 -4.50
C MET A 106 -10.89 -2.14 -3.66
N ARG A 107 -11.81 -1.35 -3.08
CA ARG A 107 -12.96 -1.87 -2.34
C ARG A 107 -13.83 -2.79 -3.20
N SER A 108 -14.11 -2.38 -4.43
CA SER A 108 -14.87 -3.20 -5.39
C SER A 108 -14.15 -4.51 -5.68
N ARG A 109 -12.84 -4.47 -5.94
CA ARG A 109 -12.00 -5.65 -6.17
C ARG A 109 -12.03 -6.60 -4.97
N ASP A 110 -11.85 -6.10 -3.76
CA ASP A 110 -11.85 -6.91 -2.55
C ASP A 110 -13.20 -7.59 -2.31
N SER A 111 -14.30 -6.88 -2.58
CA SER A 111 -15.65 -7.46 -2.51
C SER A 111 -15.84 -8.64 -3.49
N ARG A 112 -15.29 -8.53 -4.71
CA ARG A 112 -15.31 -9.58 -5.72
C ARG A 112 -14.44 -10.78 -5.33
N ILE A 113 -13.25 -10.52 -4.79
CA ILE A 113 -12.36 -11.57 -4.27
C ILE A 113 -13.05 -12.33 -3.15
N ALA A 114 -13.66 -11.63 -2.19
CA ALA A 114 -14.37 -12.25 -1.08
C ALA A 114 -15.58 -13.08 -1.57
N ALA A 115 -16.33 -12.59 -2.57
CA ALA A 115 -17.41 -13.36 -3.19
C ALA A 115 -16.91 -14.64 -3.88
N ASN A 116 -15.80 -14.53 -4.63
CA ASN A 116 -15.19 -15.67 -5.32
C ASN A 116 -14.64 -16.70 -4.33
N ALA A 117 -14.00 -16.26 -3.24
CA ALA A 117 -13.49 -17.15 -2.20
C ALA A 117 -14.62 -17.98 -1.58
N ARG A 118 -15.75 -17.36 -1.23
CA ARG A 118 -16.93 -18.09 -0.72
C ARG A 118 -17.46 -19.10 -1.72
N GLN A 119 -17.45 -18.77 -3.02
CA GLN A 119 -17.88 -19.71 -4.05
C GLN A 119 -16.92 -20.91 -4.16
N TYR A 120 -15.60 -20.67 -4.12
CA TYR A 120 -14.59 -21.72 -4.12
C TYR A 120 -14.72 -22.63 -2.89
N ASP A 121 -14.93 -22.07 -1.70
CA ASP A 121 -15.12 -22.86 -0.48
C ASP A 121 -16.34 -23.78 -0.58
N ARG A 122 -17.46 -23.28 -1.14
CA ARG A 122 -18.64 -24.12 -1.41
C ARG A 122 -18.33 -25.25 -2.39
N GLN A 123 -17.59 -24.96 -3.47
CA GLN A 123 -17.18 -25.99 -4.43
C GLN A 123 -16.30 -27.06 -3.79
N GLN A 124 -15.36 -26.69 -2.93
CA GLN A 124 -14.50 -27.64 -2.25
C GLN A 124 -15.29 -28.54 -1.29
N ARG A 125 -16.23 -27.98 -0.52
CA ARG A 125 -17.13 -28.75 0.34
C ARG A 125 -18.01 -29.70 -0.46
N ALA A 126 -18.63 -29.19 -1.52
CA ALA A 126 -19.49 -29.98 -2.39
C ALA A 126 -18.74 -31.14 -3.06
N TYR A 127 -17.48 -30.92 -3.47
CA TYR A 127 -16.60 -31.97 -3.96
C TYR A 127 -16.28 -33.01 -2.87
N ALA A 128 -15.94 -32.56 -1.65
CA ALA A 128 -15.66 -33.45 -0.54
C ALA A 128 -16.87 -34.32 -0.17
N ASP A 129 -18.08 -33.74 -0.15
CA ASP A 129 -19.33 -34.45 0.12
C ASP A 129 -19.65 -35.48 -0.98
N ALA A 130 -19.45 -35.11 -2.25
CA ALA A 130 -19.58 -36.04 -3.37
C ALA A 130 -18.61 -37.23 -3.23
N MET A 131 -17.34 -36.96 -2.87
CA MET A 131 -16.34 -38.01 -2.64
C MET A 131 -16.71 -38.90 -1.43
N TYR A 132 -17.27 -38.33 -0.38
CA TYR A 132 -17.77 -39.10 0.77
C TYR A 132 -18.89 -40.07 0.36
N VAL A 133 -19.89 -39.57 -0.39
CA VAL A 133 -20.98 -40.41 -0.90
C VAL A 133 -20.47 -41.48 -1.85
N TRP A 134 -19.50 -41.15 -2.71
CA TRP A 134 -18.90 -42.11 -3.62
C TRP A 134 -18.18 -43.24 -2.86
N ARG A 135 -17.41 -42.92 -1.82
CA ARG A 135 -16.75 -43.93 -0.97
C ARG A 135 -17.76 -44.85 -0.28
N MET A 136 -18.92 -44.32 0.15
CA MET A 136 -19.99 -45.16 0.68
C MET A 136 -20.58 -46.09 -0.38
N GLN A 137 -20.82 -45.58 -1.60
CA GLN A 137 -21.30 -46.41 -2.71
C GLN A 137 -20.31 -47.51 -3.08
N ALA A 138 -19.01 -47.19 -3.14
CA ALA A 138 -17.95 -48.16 -3.41
C ALA A 138 -17.92 -49.27 -2.35
N ARG A 139 -17.92 -48.89 -1.07
CA ARG A 139 -17.98 -49.84 0.06
C ARG A 139 -19.22 -50.73 0.00
N ASP A 140 -20.38 -50.18 -0.33
CA ASP A 140 -21.61 -50.97 -0.40
C ASP A 140 -21.61 -51.88 -1.64
N CYS A 141 -21.03 -51.44 -2.75
CA CYS A 141 -20.80 -52.29 -3.91
C CYS A 141 -19.86 -53.46 -3.60
N GLU A 142 -18.74 -53.21 -2.90
CA GLU A 142 -17.81 -54.25 -2.43
C GLU A 142 -18.48 -55.29 -1.51
N ARG A 143 -19.51 -54.87 -0.76
CA ARG A 143 -20.33 -55.76 0.08
C ARG A 143 -21.38 -56.57 -0.70
N GLY A 144 -21.44 -56.42 -2.02
CA GLY A 144 -22.35 -57.15 -2.89
C GLY A 144 -23.71 -56.49 -3.12
N TYR A 145 -23.92 -55.25 -2.66
CA TYR A 145 -25.15 -54.52 -2.93
C TYR A 145 -25.18 -54.02 -4.38
N GLN A 146 -25.82 -54.78 -5.28
CA GLN A 146 -25.85 -54.46 -6.72
C GLN A 146 -26.44 -53.08 -7.02
N PHE A 147 -27.40 -52.59 -6.22
CA PHE A 147 -27.95 -51.25 -6.40
C PHE A 147 -26.91 -50.14 -6.22
N ALA A 148 -25.90 -50.37 -5.37
CA ALA A 148 -24.81 -49.42 -5.14
C ALA A 148 -23.79 -49.45 -6.28
N CYS A 149 -23.52 -50.64 -6.84
CA CYS A 149 -22.66 -50.78 -8.02
C CYS A 149 -23.24 -50.12 -9.27
N ASN A 150 -24.57 -50.13 -9.42
CA ASN A 150 -25.26 -49.56 -10.57
C ASN A 150 -25.65 -48.08 -10.39
N ARG A 151 -25.32 -47.46 -9.26
CA ARG A 151 -25.58 -46.02 -9.04
C ARG A 151 -24.58 -45.17 -9.84
N PRO A 152 -25.02 -44.03 -10.39
CA PRO A 152 -24.11 -43.08 -11.01
C PRO A 152 -23.20 -42.44 -9.97
N THR A 153 -21.99 -42.08 -10.39
CA THR A 153 -21.05 -41.29 -9.59
C THR A 153 -21.71 -40.00 -9.11
N PRO A 154 -21.61 -39.65 -7.82
CA PRO A 154 -22.15 -38.41 -7.29
C PRO A 154 -21.58 -37.18 -8.02
N ASN A 155 -22.47 -36.27 -8.45
CA ASN A 155 -22.06 -35.01 -9.06
C ASN A 155 -21.87 -33.96 -7.96
N PRO A 156 -20.69 -33.33 -7.82
CA PRO A 156 -20.46 -32.25 -6.87
C PRO A 156 -21.49 -31.12 -6.95
N ALA A 157 -22.04 -30.83 -8.13
CA ALA A 157 -23.05 -29.79 -8.29
C ALA A 157 -24.30 -30.02 -7.42
N ASP A 158 -24.65 -31.28 -7.12
CA ASP A 158 -25.82 -31.63 -6.30
C ASP A 158 -25.64 -31.29 -4.80
N PHE A 159 -24.41 -30.97 -4.40
CA PHE A 159 -23.98 -30.63 -3.04
C PHE A 159 -23.65 -29.14 -2.86
N MET A 160 -23.86 -28.31 -3.89
CA MET A 160 -23.55 -26.86 -3.90
C MET A 160 -24.52 -25.99 -3.07
N ARG A 161 -25.14 -26.54 -2.02
CA ARG A 161 -26.25 -25.95 -1.26
C ARG A 161 -25.78 -24.98 -0.18
#